data_AF-A0A7X6ZI45-F1
#
_entry.id   AF-A0A7X6ZI45-F1
#
_cell.length_a   1.000
_cell.length_b   1.000
_cell.length_c   1.000
_cell.angle_alpha   90.00
_cell.angle_beta   90.00
_cell.angle_gamma   90.00
#
_symmetry.space_group_name_H-M   'P 1'
#
loop_
_entity.id
_entity.type
_entity.pdbx_description
1 polymer ?
#
loop_
_entity_poly.entity_id
_entity_poly.type
_entity_poly.pdbx_seq_one_letter_code
_entity_poly.pdbx_strand_id
1 'polypeptide(L)'
;MLSLVLWLLIAVLTAAGATAERTFLWNEANALMASADSLEDYRQAARAYQQLALTGGGNGVLFYNLGTALLRAERYPEAFDALARAERYLGRQPDIRQNMKISLARRQQVQNGDWPWPRIVFFWHFDLAAATRTAIALAAWTLFWLALAWRQLGMRRGLKALLIIMLLTLMAFGSSVISSGYQELTARPYVLDAQPAAGP
;
A
#
# COMPACT_ATOMS: atom_id res chain seq x y z
N MET A 1 38.23 -4.53 -15.90
CA MET A 1 37.03 -4.24 -16.71
C MET A 1 36.22 -5.51 -17.02
N LEU A 2 36.85 -6.63 -17.41
CA LEU A 2 36.15 -7.91 -17.66
C LEU A 2 35.34 -8.45 -16.45
N SER A 3 35.85 -8.28 -15.23
CA SER A 3 35.18 -8.70 -13.99
C SER A 3 33.89 -7.91 -13.73
N LEU A 4 33.90 -6.60 -13.95
CA LEU A 4 32.72 -5.73 -13.77
C LEU A 4 31.61 -6.08 -14.78
N VAL A 5 31.99 -6.34 -16.03
CA VAL A 5 31.05 -6.76 -17.09
C VAL A 5 30.43 -8.11 -16.76
N LEU A 6 31.20 -9.07 -16.25
CA LEU A 6 30.69 -10.38 -15.83
C LEU A 6 29.71 -10.25 -14.66
N TRP A 7 30.01 -9.43 -13.65
CA TRP A 7 29.11 -9.17 -12.52
C TRP A 7 27.82 -8.47 -12.96
N LEU A 8 27.91 -7.51 -13.89
CA LEU A 8 26.74 -6.85 -14.46
C LEU A 8 25.88 -7.82 -15.28
N LEU A 9 26.49 -8.71 -16.06
CA LEU A 9 25.76 -9.72 -16.82
C LEU A 9 25.04 -10.72 -15.90
N ILE A 10 25.70 -11.18 -14.82
CA ILE A 10 25.07 -12.06 -13.82
C ILE A 10 23.92 -11.33 -13.12
N ALA A 11 24.10 -10.06 -12.74
CA ALA A 11 23.04 -9.25 -12.15
C ALA A 11 21.84 -9.05 -13.10
N VAL A 12 22.09 -8.85 -14.39
CA VAL A 12 21.04 -8.72 -15.41
C VAL A 12 20.32 -10.05 -15.64
N LEU A 13 21.03 -11.17 -15.73
CA LEU A 13 20.46 -12.50 -15.92
C LEU A 13 19.58 -12.92 -14.71
N THR A 14 20.05 -12.65 -13.49
CA THR A 14 19.30 -12.92 -12.26
C THR A 14 18.06 -12.04 -12.14
N ALA A 15 18.17 -10.74 -12.43
CA ALA A 15 17.02 -9.83 -12.45
C ALA A 15 15.99 -10.20 -13.53
N ALA A 16 16.45 -10.64 -14.71
CA ALA A 16 15.57 -11.09 -15.79
C ALA A 16 14.81 -12.37 -15.41
N GLY A 17 15.49 -13.36 -14.82
CA GLY A 17 14.86 -14.59 -14.31
C GLY A 17 13.79 -14.29 -13.26
N ALA A 18 14.10 -13.46 -12.26
CA ALA A 18 13.15 -13.07 -11.23
C ALA A 18 11.93 -12.30 -11.78
N THR A 19 12.12 -11.52 -12.84
CA THR A 19 11.03 -10.79 -13.51
C THR A 19 10.12 -11.73 -14.30
N ALA A 20 10.68 -12.72 -15.01
CA ALA A 20 9.93 -13.72 -15.75
C ALA A 20 9.11 -14.62 -14.80
N GLU A 21 9.72 -15.12 -13.72
CA GLU A 21 9.04 -15.90 -12.69
C GLU A 21 7.88 -15.13 -12.05
N ARG A 22 8.10 -13.85 -11.70
CA ARG A 22 7.04 -12.99 -11.16
C ARG A 22 5.89 -12.79 -12.14
N THR A 23 6.20 -12.60 -13.42
CA THR A 23 5.18 -12.43 -14.47
C THR A 23 4.37 -13.71 -14.66
N PHE A 24 5.03 -14.87 -14.62
CA PHE A 24 4.37 -16.17 -14.67
C PHE A 24 3.39 -16.34 -13.49
N LEU A 25 3.86 -16.15 -12.26
CA LEU A 25 3.03 -16.24 -11.05
C LEU A 25 1.87 -15.23 -11.08
N TRP A 26 2.08 -14.02 -11.60
CA TRP A 26 1.04 -13.01 -11.79
C TRP A 26 -0.06 -13.50 -12.74
N ASN A 27 0.33 -14.07 -13.86
CA ASN A 27 -0.62 -14.61 -14.84
C ASN A 27 -1.40 -15.80 -14.28
N GLU A 28 -0.73 -16.69 -13.53
CA GLU A 28 -1.37 -17.81 -12.84
C GLU A 28 -2.41 -17.32 -11.82
N ALA A 29 -2.06 -16.37 -10.96
CA ALA A 29 -2.98 -15.80 -9.98
C ALA A 29 -4.20 -15.12 -10.64
N ASN A 30 -3.98 -14.40 -11.75
CA ASN A 30 -5.07 -13.82 -12.51
C ASN A 30 -5.95 -14.88 -13.19
N ALA A 31 -5.37 -15.96 -13.70
CA ALA A 31 -6.12 -17.06 -14.31
C ALA A 31 -7.02 -17.74 -13.26
N LEU A 32 -6.46 -18.05 -12.08
CA LEU A 32 -7.22 -18.59 -10.94
C LEU A 32 -8.38 -17.67 -10.55
N MET A 33 -8.13 -16.35 -10.47
CA MET A 33 -9.17 -15.37 -10.17
C MET A 33 -10.26 -15.32 -11.26
N ALA A 34 -9.88 -15.43 -12.53
CA ALA A 34 -10.80 -15.35 -13.66
C ALA A 34 -11.69 -16.59 -13.78
N SER A 35 -11.20 -17.76 -13.40
CA SER A 35 -11.94 -19.03 -13.43
C SER A 35 -12.62 -19.39 -12.11
N ALA A 36 -12.57 -18.51 -11.10
CA ALA A 36 -13.08 -18.81 -9.78
C ALA A 36 -14.61 -18.67 -9.70
N ASP A 37 -15.28 -19.77 -9.33
CA ASP A 37 -16.74 -19.84 -9.21
C ASP A 37 -17.22 -20.20 -7.80
N SER A 38 -16.31 -20.60 -6.92
CA SER A 38 -16.61 -20.94 -5.52
C SER A 38 -15.78 -20.13 -4.52
N LEU A 39 -16.20 -20.12 -3.26
CA LEU A 39 -15.43 -19.50 -2.17
C LEU A 39 -14.01 -20.06 -2.08
N GLU A 40 -13.82 -21.36 -2.35
CA GLU A 40 -12.51 -21.99 -2.29
C GLU A 40 -11.62 -21.60 -3.47
N ASP A 41 -12.17 -21.45 -4.67
CA ASP A 41 -11.41 -20.97 -5.83
C ASP A 41 -10.91 -19.54 -5.60
N TYR A 42 -11.75 -18.68 -5.01
CA TYR A 42 -11.34 -17.33 -4.61
C TYR A 42 -10.26 -17.36 -3.51
N ARG A 43 -10.31 -18.30 -2.56
CA ARG A 43 -9.21 -18.50 -1.59
C ARG A 43 -7.93 -18.98 -2.26
N GLN A 44 -8.04 -19.84 -3.27
CA GLN A 44 -6.88 -20.29 -4.04
C GLN A 44 -6.24 -19.11 -4.80
N ALA A 45 -7.03 -18.28 -5.47
CA ALA A 45 -6.53 -17.05 -6.09
C ALA A 45 -5.87 -16.11 -5.05
N ALA A 46 -6.48 -15.95 -3.88
CA ALA A 46 -5.90 -15.16 -2.78
C ALA A 46 -4.56 -15.74 -2.29
N ARG A 47 -4.42 -17.08 -2.18
CA ARG A 47 -3.14 -17.73 -1.86
C ARG A 47 -2.07 -17.41 -2.90
N ALA A 48 -2.40 -17.48 -4.19
CA ALA A 48 -1.47 -17.16 -5.26
C ALA A 48 -1.01 -15.69 -5.21
N TYR A 49 -1.93 -14.74 -5.01
CA TYR A 49 -1.56 -13.33 -4.83
C TYR A 49 -0.75 -13.07 -3.54
N GLN A 50 -1.07 -13.76 -2.44
CA GLN A 50 -0.28 -13.65 -1.21
C GLN A 50 1.15 -14.16 -1.42
N GLN A 51 1.32 -15.28 -2.13
CA GLN A 51 2.64 -15.81 -2.46
C GLN A 51 3.44 -14.80 -3.31
N LEU A 52 2.82 -14.18 -4.31
CA LEU A 52 3.42 -13.08 -5.07
C LEU A 52 3.86 -11.90 -4.19
N ALA A 53 3.05 -11.53 -3.19
CA ALA A 53 3.39 -10.43 -2.29
C ALA A 53 4.59 -10.77 -1.39
N LEU A 54 4.78 -12.05 -1.06
CA LEU A 54 5.90 -12.56 -0.28
C LEU A 54 7.20 -12.64 -1.10
N THR A 55 7.14 -13.04 -2.36
CA THR A 55 8.33 -13.28 -3.20
C THR A 55 8.73 -12.07 -4.06
N GLY A 56 7.77 -11.26 -4.49
CA GLY A 56 7.97 -10.16 -5.45
C GLY A 56 7.95 -8.75 -4.84
N GLY A 57 7.62 -8.64 -3.55
CA GLY A 57 7.32 -7.37 -2.91
C GLY A 57 5.93 -6.83 -3.23
N GLY A 58 5.47 -5.88 -2.43
CA GLY A 58 4.14 -5.30 -2.54
C GLY A 58 4.01 -4.27 -3.65
N ASN A 59 2.95 -4.37 -4.45
CA ASN A 59 2.49 -3.27 -5.31
C ASN A 59 0.98 -3.07 -5.12
N GLY A 60 0.50 -1.88 -5.47
CA GLY A 60 -0.90 -1.52 -5.24
C GLY A 60 -1.93 -2.39 -5.96
N VAL A 61 -1.65 -2.79 -7.20
CA VAL A 61 -2.56 -3.62 -8.01
C VAL A 61 -2.63 -5.04 -7.46
N LEU A 62 -1.49 -5.59 -7.03
CA LEU A 62 -1.38 -6.89 -6.38
C LEU A 62 -2.25 -6.95 -5.13
N PHE A 63 -2.14 -5.93 -4.26
CA PHE A 63 -2.95 -5.87 -3.05
C PHE A 63 -4.42 -5.63 -3.33
N TYR A 64 -4.76 -4.89 -4.39
CA TYR A 64 -6.15 -4.73 -4.81
C TYR A 64 -6.75 -6.06 -5.27
N ASN A 65 -6.01 -6.82 -6.09
CA ASN A 65 -6.47 -8.13 -6.57
C ASN A 65 -6.56 -9.14 -5.42
N LEU A 66 -5.56 -9.18 -4.53
CA LEU A 66 -5.60 -9.98 -3.31
C LEU A 66 -6.82 -9.65 -2.45
N GLY A 67 -7.05 -8.35 -2.18
CA GLY A 67 -8.19 -7.90 -1.40
C GLY A 67 -9.54 -8.22 -2.05
N THR A 68 -9.62 -8.15 -3.38
CA THR A 68 -10.81 -8.53 -4.14
C THR A 68 -11.07 -10.04 -4.10
N ALA A 69 -10.03 -10.86 -4.24
CA ALA A 69 -10.13 -12.31 -4.08
C ALA A 69 -10.58 -12.68 -2.66
N LEU A 70 -9.99 -12.06 -1.63
CA LEU A 70 -10.39 -12.24 -0.23
C LEU A 70 -11.84 -11.82 0.04
N LEU A 71 -12.28 -10.71 -0.56
CA LEU A 71 -13.66 -10.25 -0.44
C LEU A 71 -14.64 -11.27 -1.01
N ARG A 72 -14.35 -11.83 -2.19
CA ARG A 72 -15.16 -12.87 -2.83
C ARG A 72 -15.09 -14.23 -2.11
N ALA A 73 -13.99 -14.48 -1.40
CA ALA A 73 -13.83 -15.62 -0.50
C ALA A 73 -14.48 -15.44 0.88
N GLU A 74 -15.22 -14.34 1.09
CA GLU A 74 -15.86 -13.94 2.35
C GLU A 74 -14.90 -13.74 3.54
N ARG A 75 -13.65 -13.42 3.23
CA ARG A 75 -12.60 -13.10 4.20
C ARG A 75 -12.53 -11.61 4.46
N TYR A 76 -13.61 -11.07 5.01
CA TYR A 76 -13.81 -9.63 5.08
C TYR A 76 -12.73 -8.86 5.87
N PRO A 77 -12.23 -9.33 7.04
CA PRO A 77 -11.15 -8.66 7.75
C PRO A 77 -9.85 -8.55 6.93
N GLU A 78 -9.45 -9.64 6.27
CA GLU A 78 -8.24 -9.73 5.46
C GLU A 78 -8.40 -8.96 4.14
N ALA A 79 -9.59 -9.00 3.55
CA ALA A 79 -9.93 -8.20 2.38
C ALA A 79 -9.74 -6.71 2.67
N PHE A 80 -10.28 -6.23 3.79
CA PHE A 80 -10.11 -4.84 4.20
C PHE A 80 -8.64 -4.48 4.39
N ASP A 81 -7.86 -5.34 5.04
CA ASP A 81 -6.42 -5.11 5.25
C ASP A 81 -5.64 -5.06 3.93
N ALA A 82 -5.85 -6.02 3.03
CA ALA A 82 -5.21 -6.04 1.71
C ALA A 82 -5.61 -4.82 0.88
N LEU A 83 -6.89 -4.41 0.91
CA LEU A 83 -7.33 -3.19 0.21
C LEU A 83 -6.75 -1.92 0.85
N ALA A 84 -6.55 -1.89 2.17
CA ALA A 84 -5.86 -0.79 2.84
C ALA A 84 -4.38 -0.71 2.41
N ARG A 85 -3.72 -1.86 2.20
CA ARG A 85 -2.39 -1.89 1.56
C ARG A 85 -2.47 -1.29 0.17
N ALA A 86 -3.39 -1.73 -0.68
CA ALA A 86 -3.57 -1.19 -2.03
C ALA A 86 -3.75 0.34 -2.04
N GLU A 87 -4.58 0.86 -1.15
CA GLU A 87 -4.81 2.30 -0.95
C GLU A 87 -3.51 3.04 -0.56
N ARG A 88 -2.66 2.45 0.28
CA ARG A 88 -1.35 3.06 0.61
C ARG A 88 -0.47 3.25 -0.63
N TYR A 89 -0.53 2.37 -1.62
CA TYR A 89 0.26 2.49 -2.85
C TYR A 89 -0.40 3.38 -3.91
N LEU A 90 -1.71 3.26 -4.09
CA LEU A 90 -2.44 3.88 -5.20
C LEU A 90 -3.18 5.16 -4.83
N GLY A 91 -3.26 5.47 -3.53
CA GLY A 91 -4.13 6.52 -3.00
C GLY A 91 -5.60 6.15 -3.10
N ARG A 92 -6.47 7.17 -2.99
CA ARG A 92 -7.91 7.02 -3.11
C ARG A 92 -8.31 6.58 -4.52
N GLN A 93 -8.82 5.37 -4.64
CA GLN A 93 -9.48 4.86 -5.84
C GLN A 93 -10.93 4.46 -5.53
N PRO A 94 -11.90 4.76 -6.40
CA PRO A 94 -13.30 4.42 -6.18
C PRO A 94 -13.51 2.93 -5.88
N ASP A 95 -12.91 2.06 -6.67
CA ASP A 95 -13.09 0.60 -6.58
C ASP A 95 -12.51 0.04 -5.27
N ILE A 96 -11.33 0.51 -4.87
CA ILE A 96 -10.71 0.14 -3.59
C ILE A 96 -11.64 0.55 -2.43
N ARG A 97 -12.11 1.81 -2.42
CA ARG A 97 -12.96 2.33 -1.35
C ARG A 97 -14.29 1.58 -1.29
N GLN A 98 -14.87 1.25 -2.43
CA GLN A 98 -16.10 0.46 -2.50
C GLN A 98 -15.90 -0.93 -1.90
N ASN A 99 -14.86 -1.66 -2.32
CA ASN A 99 -14.57 -3.00 -1.79
C ASN A 99 -14.26 -2.97 -0.29
N MET A 100 -13.58 -1.92 0.20
CA MET A 100 -13.33 -1.73 1.64
C MET A 100 -14.62 -1.50 2.42
N LYS A 101 -15.54 -0.68 1.90
CA LYS A 101 -16.85 -0.45 2.54
C LYS A 101 -17.67 -1.73 2.61
N ILE A 102 -17.68 -2.53 1.53
CA ILE A 102 -18.36 -3.83 1.52
C ILE A 102 -17.72 -4.76 2.56
N SER A 103 -16.39 -4.83 2.60
CA SER A 103 -15.65 -5.62 3.59
C SER A 103 -16.00 -5.20 5.03
N LEU A 104 -16.08 -3.90 5.30
CA LEU A 104 -16.43 -3.36 6.62
C LEU A 104 -17.87 -3.69 7.00
N ALA A 105 -18.82 -3.46 6.09
CA ALA A 105 -20.24 -3.73 6.27
C ALA A 105 -20.47 -5.20 6.61
N ARG A 106 -19.87 -6.11 5.84
CA ARG A 106 -19.97 -7.56 6.03
C ARG A 106 -19.30 -8.04 7.31
N ARG A 107 -18.11 -7.52 7.63
CA ARG A 107 -17.41 -7.80 8.89
C ARG A 107 -18.23 -7.42 10.12
N GLN A 108 -18.97 -6.32 10.04
CA GLN A 108 -19.78 -5.79 11.13
C GLN A 108 -21.24 -6.27 11.10
N GLN A 109 -21.63 -7.07 10.08
CA GLN A 109 -23.00 -7.49 9.83
C GLN A 109 -24.02 -6.32 9.77
N VAL A 110 -23.60 -5.18 9.21
CA VAL A 110 -24.44 -4.00 9.00
C VAL A 110 -24.71 -3.76 7.51
N GLN A 111 -25.77 -3.01 7.19
CA GLN A 111 -26.12 -2.72 5.80
C GLN A 111 -25.09 -1.80 5.11
N ASN A 112 -24.56 -0.82 5.84
CA ASN A 112 -23.61 0.16 5.33
C ASN A 112 -22.36 0.21 6.20
N GLY A 113 -21.20 0.09 5.57
CA GLY A 113 -19.90 0.26 6.23
C GLY A 113 -19.52 1.74 6.23
N ASP A 114 -19.82 2.43 7.33
CA ASP A 114 -19.40 3.81 7.52
C ASP A 114 -17.90 3.91 7.83
N TRP A 115 -17.26 4.95 7.32
CA TRP A 115 -15.85 5.14 7.59
C TRP A 115 -15.62 5.54 9.04
N PRO A 116 -14.64 4.93 9.73
CA PRO A 116 -14.16 5.44 11.01
C PRO A 116 -13.71 6.90 10.86
N TRP A 117 -14.07 7.74 11.84
CA TRP A 117 -13.74 9.17 11.82
C TRP A 117 -12.26 9.52 11.55
N PRO A 118 -11.23 8.71 11.95
CA PRO A 118 -9.84 9.04 11.62
C PRO A 118 -9.59 9.10 10.12
N ARG A 119 -10.33 8.32 9.31
CA ARG A 119 -10.19 8.35 7.85
C ARG A 119 -10.72 9.65 7.22
N ILE A 120 -11.60 10.36 7.92
CA ILE A 120 -12.16 11.64 7.49
C ILE A 120 -11.21 12.78 7.88
N VAL A 121 -10.76 12.80 9.14
CA VAL A 121 -9.88 13.86 9.65
C VAL A 121 -8.49 13.77 9.04
N PHE A 122 -7.89 12.57 9.03
CA PHE A 122 -6.56 12.34 8.46
C PHE A 122 -6.63 11.99 6.97
N PHE A 123 -7.46 12.68 6.19
CA PHE A 123 -7.61 12.41 4.75
C PHE A 123 -6.26 12.47 4.01
N TRP A 124 -5.33 13.35 4.43
CA TRP A 124 -3.99 13.43 3.85
C TRP A 124 -3.14 12.16 4.06
N HIS A 125 -3.50 11.30 5.04
CA HIS A 125 -2.86 10.00 5.25
C HIS A 125 -3.49 8.91 4.39
N PHE A 126 -4.83 8.89 4.28
CA PHE A 126 -5.56 7.79 3.62
C PHE A 126 -5.86 8.02 2.14
N ASP A 127 -6.10 9.27 1.72
CA ASP A 127 -6.51 9.56 0.35
C ASP A 127 -5.30 9.75 -0.60
N LEU A 128 -4.12 10.06 -0.04
CA LEU A 128 -2.89 10.25 -0.80
C LEU A 128 -2.01 9.00 -0.77
N ALA A 129 -1.53 8.59 -1.95
CA ALA A 129 -0.53 7.53 -2.09
C ALA A 129 0.71 7.83 -1.23
N ALA A 130 1.32 6.79 -0.67
CA ALA A 130 2.53 6.90 0.14
C ALA A 130 3.66 7.62 -0.61
N ALA A 131 3.81 7.37 -1.91
CA ALA A 131 4.78 8.06 -2.76
C ALA A 131 4.55 9.58 -2.78
N THR A 132 3.30 10.03 -2.96
CA THR A 132 2.92 11.44 -2.93
C THR A 132 3.20 12.06 -1.56
N ARG A 133 2.86 11.36 -0.48
CA ARG A 133 3.12 11.81 0.90
C ARG A 133 4.62 11.95 1.17
N THR A 134 5.43 11.00 0.70
CA THR A 134 6.90 11.07 0.77
C THR A 134 7.44 12.25 -0.02
N ALA A 135 6.95 12.49 -1.24
CA ALA A 135 7.37 13.64 -2.04
C ALA A 135 7.06 14.97 -1.34
N ILE A 136 5.87 15.11 -0.74
CA ILE A 136 5.49 16.30 0.04
C ILE A 136 6.42 16.49 1.25
N ALA A 137 6.70 15.41 1.99
CA ALA A 137 7.61 15.47 3.13
C ALA A 137 9.04 15.89 2.72
N LEU A 138 9.58 15.34 1.63
CA LEU A 138 10.90 15.69 1.11
C LEU A 138 10.97 17.12 0.57
N ALA A 139 9.91 17.58 -0.10
CA ALA A 139 9.80 18.97 -0.54
C ALA A 139 9.77 19.93 0.66
N ALA A 140 8.95 19.64 1.68
CA ALA A 140 8.88 20.43 2.90
C ALA A 140 10.21 20.46 3.65
N TRP A 141 10.90 19.32 3.75
CA TRP A 141 12.26 19.23 4.30
C TRP A 141 13.23 20.15 3.57
N THR A 142 13.24 20.07 2.25
CA THR A 142 14.16 20.86 1.41
C THR A 142 13.88 22.35 1.53
N LEU A 143 12.61 22.76 1.41
CA LEU A 143 12.20 24.16 1.55
C LEU A 143 12.45 24.71 2.94
N PHE A 144 12.31 23.90 3.99
CA PHE A 144 12.64 24.29 5.36
C PHE A 144 14.12 24.68 5.48
N TRP A 145 15.03 23.82 4.99
CA TRP A 145 16.46 24.07 5.07
C TRP A 145 16.90 25.25 4.19
N LEU A 146 16.32 25.39 3.00
CA LEU A 146 16.55 26.57 2.15
C LEU A 146 16.08 27.86 2.84
N ALA A 147 14.87 27.89 3.37
CA ALA A 147 14.35 29.04 4.09
C ALA A 147 15.20 29.38 5.32
N LEU A 148 15.73 28.37 6.01
CA LEU A 148 16.63 28.57 7.14
C LEU A 148 17.96 29.16 6.71
N ALA A 149 18.57 28.64 5.63
CA ALA A 149 19.80 29.18 5.07
C ALA A 149 19.63 30.64 4.61
N TRP A 150 18.55 30.94 3.88
CA TRP A 150 18.21 32.32 3.47
C TRP A 150 18.00 33.26 4.65
N ARG A 151 17.45 32.76 5.76
CA ARG A 151 17.29 33.54 6.99
C ARG A 151 18.64 33.92 7.60
N GLN A 152 19.62 33.01 7.54
CA GLN A 152 20.99 33.27 8.03
C GLN A 152 21.73 34.28 7.16
N LEU A 153 21.38 34.41 5.88
CA LEU A 153 21.93 35.39 4.94
C LEU A 153 21.32 36.80 5.09
N GLY A 154 20.48 37.05 6.11
CA GLY A 154 20.02 38.40 6.49
C GLY A 154 18.59 38.76 6.08
N MET A 155 17.92 37.95 5.26
CA MET A 155 16.49 38.14 4.95
C MET A 155 15.64 37.61 6.10
N ARG A 156 14.80 38.44 6.73
CA ARG A 156 13.99 38.01 7.91
C ARG A 156 12.48 38.08 7.72
N ARG A 157 12.01 38.86 6.74
CA ARG A 157 10.56 39.06 6.51
C ARG A 157 9.93 37.78 5.91
N GLY A 158 8.80 37.34 6.44
CA GLY A 158 8.04 36.17 5.95
C GLY A 158 8.63 34.79 6.27
N LEU A 159 9.95 34.65 6.42
CA LEU A 159 10.60 33.34 6.59
C LEU A 159 10.21 32.60 7.88
N LYS A 160 9.87 33.30 8.96
CA LYS A 160 9.41 32.64 10.20
C LYS A 160 8.13 31.85 9.96
N ALA A 161 7.15 32.46 9.27
CA ALA A 161 5.89 31.79 8.95
C ALA A 161 6.12 30.61 7.99
N LEU A 162 6.96 30.81 6.96
CA LEU A 162 7.33 29.74 6.03
C LEU A 162 7.98 28.54 6.77
N LEU A 163 8.93 28.79 7.67
CA LEU A 163 9.58 27.74 8.46
C LEU A 163 8.58 26.96 9.32
N ILE A 164 7.63 27.65 9.97
CA ILE A 164 6.58 27.01 10.77
C ILE A 164 5.69 26.14 9.89
N ILE A 165 5.23 26.65 8.74
CA ILE A 165 4.37 25.91 7.82
C ILE A 165 5.11 24.67 7.29
N MET A 166 6.37 24.81 6.84
CA MET A 166 7.15 23.68 6.34
C MET A 166 7.42 22.64 7.43
N LEU A 167 7.67 23.07 8.68
CA LEU A 167 7.83 22.14 9.80
C LEU A 167 6.55 21.37 10.09
N LEU A 168 5.39 22.03 10.13
CA LEU A 168 4.10 21.38 10.35
C LEU A 168 3.77 20.39 9.22
N THR A 169 4.01 20.78 7.96
CA THR A 169 3.85 19.88 6.81
C THR A 169 4.77 18.67 6.92
N LEU A 170 6.05 18.88 7.27
CA LEU A 170 7.01 17.80 7.48
C LEU A 170 6.57 16.85 8.60
N MET A 171 6.08 17.36 9.72
CA MET A 171 5.60 16.52 10.83
C MET A 171 4.34 15.73 10.43
N ALA A 172 3.38 16.35 9.75
CA ALA A 172 2.14 15.71 9.33
C ALA A 172 2.39 14.61 8.28
N PHE A 173 3.19 14.89 7.26
CA PHE A 173 3.47 13.93 6.18
C PHE A 173 4.57 12.93 6.58
N GLY A 174 5.57 13.34 7.36
CA GLY A 174 6.62 12.47 7.87
C GLY A 174 6.07 11.39 8.80
N SER A 175 5.25 11.77 9.78
CA SER A 175 4.59 10.78 10.67
C SER A 175 3.67 9.83 9.90
N SER A 176 2.95 10.36 8.90
CA SER A 176 2.10 9.59 8.00
C SER A 176 2.89 8.54 7.18
N VAL A 177 4.04 8.90 6.62
CA VAL A 177 4.92 7.99 5.88
C VAL A 177 5.52 6.94 6.80
N ILE A 178 6.02 7.33 7.98
CA ILE A 178 6.56 6.41 8.98
C ILE A 178 5.50 5.39 9.42
N SER A 179 4.28 5.84 9.69
CA SER A 179 3.17 4.95 10.05
C SER A 179 2.86 3.94 8.94
N SER A 180 2.83 4.36 7.68
CA SER A 180 2.61 3.43 6.56
C SER A 180 3.77 2.44 6.38
N GLY A 181 5.01 2.90 6.55
CA GLY A 181 6.19 2.02 6.52
C GLY A 181 6.15 0.98 7.64
N TYR A 182 5.82 1.41 8.86
CA TYR A 182 5.67 0.49 10.00
C TYR A 182 4.57 -0.56 9.76
N GLN A 183 3.42 -0.15 9.22
CA GLN A 183 2.33 -1.07 8.87
C GLN A 183 2.78 -2.12 7.83
N GLU A 184 3.53 -1.73 6.80
CA GLU A 184 4.03 -2.69 5.81
C GLU A 184 5.13 -3.62 6.38
N LEU A 185 6.03 -3.09 7.22
CA LEU A 185 7.11 -3.89 7.83
C LEU A 185 6.60 -4.90 8.86
N THR A 186 5.48 -4.61 9.51
CA THR A 186 4.87 -5.48 10.52
C THR A 186 3.71 -6.33 9.97
N ALA A 187 3.36 -6.14 8.70
CA ALA A 187 2.31 -6.92 8.04
C ALA A 187 2.66 -8.40 8.06
N ARG A 188 1.73 -9.22 8.56
CA ARG A 188 1.87 -10.67 8.56
C ARG A 188 1.12 -11.27 7.37
N PRO A 189 1.57 -12.42 6.84
CA PRO A 189 0.79 -13.16 5.85
C PRO A 189 -0.58 -13.54 6.43
N TYR A 190 -1.61 -13.53 5.59
CA TYR A 190 -2.94 -13.99 5.98
C TYR A 190 -2.95 -15.51 6.13
N VAL A 191 -3.64 -16.02 7.15
CA VAL A 191 -3.79 -17.45 7.39
C VAL A 191 -4.95 -17.98 6.54
N LEU A 192 -4.65 -18.54 5.37
CA LEU A 192 -5.65 -18.84 4.34
C LEU A 192 -6.35 -20.21 4.44
N ASP A 193 -5.88 -21.10 5.30
CA ASP A 193 -6.27 -22.52 5.30
C ASP A 193 -7.43 -22.87 6.25
N ALA A 194 -7.82 -21.96 7.13
CA ALA A 194 -8.98 -22.15 8.00
C ALA A 194 -10.26 -21.70 7.29
N GLN A 195 -11.36 -22.43 7.48
CA GLN A 195 -12.69 -21.91 7.16
C GLN A 195 -12.88 -20.55 7.85
N PRO A 196 -13.51 -19.55 7.19
CA PRO A 196 -13.82 -18.29 7.83
C PRO A 196 -14.56 -18.61 9.13
N ALA A 197 -14.06 -18.07 10.25
CA ALA A 197 -14.75 -18.25 11.52
C ALA A 197 -16.21 -17.84 11.30
N ALA A 198 -17.13 -18.78 11.50
CA ALA A 198 -18.54 -18.44 11.57
C ALA A 198 -18.63 -17.40 12.69
N GLY A 199 -18.83 -16.13 12.31
CA GLY A 199 -19.10 -15.09 13.29
C GLY A 199 -20.35 -15.49 14.08
N PRO A 200 -20.44 -15.13 15.37
CA PRO A 200 -21.68 -15.31 16.11
C PRO A 200 -22.88 -14.64 15.43
#